data_AF-I3W2Z7-F1
#
_entry.id   AF-I3W2Z7-F1
#
_cell.length_a   1.000
_cell.length_b   1.000
_cell.length_c   1.000
_cell.angle_alpha   90.00
_cell.angle_beta   90.00
_cell.angle_gamma   90.00
#
_symmetry.space_group_name_H-M   'P 1'
#
loop_
_entity.id
_entity.type
_entity.pdbx_description
1 polymer ?
#
loop_
_entity_poly.entity_id
_entity_poly.type
_entity_poly.pdbx_seq_one_letter_code
_entity_poly.pdbx_strand_id
1 'polypeptide(L)'
;MFIYSRMLAIFFQEMQKGESNGRVRHVIALDEAKRFCDEDPSNPINIIANEARKFGIALVLASQSPTHFSADFINSAGTLLIQNMAPGDWTHAATKLQIEKSKLQYLKPQQTALLKLQRVGENSRWFSLDFKR
;
A
#
# COMPACT_ATOMS: atom_id res chain seq x y z
N MET A 1 -0.38 -15.69 13.90
CA MET A 1 -0.41 -17.01 13.23
C MET A 1 -1.59 -17.13 12.24
N PHE A 2 -2.85 -16.88 12.62
CA PHE A 2 -4.02 -17.07 11.74
C PHE A 2 -4.03 -16.24 10.44
N ILE A 3 -3.68 -14.94 10.49
CA ILE A 3 -3.72 -14.05 9.32
C ILE A 3 -2.76 -14.53 8.22
N TYR A 4 -1.52 -14.84 8.60
CA TYR A 4 -0.52 -15.37 7.67
C TYR A 4 -0.96 -16.68 7.02
N SER A 5 -1.47 -17.63 7.81
CA SER A 5 -1.98 -18.89 7.27
C SER A 5 -3.14 -18.68 6.29
N ARG A 6 -4.05 -17.74 6.59
CA ARG A 6 -5.18 -17.44 5.70
C ARG A 6 -4.73 -16.77 4.40
N MET A 7 -3.81 -15.82 4.48
CA MET A 7 -3.24 -15.15 3.31
C MET A 7 -2.51 -16.15 2.39
N LEU A 8 -1.71 -17.04 2.96
CA LEU A 8 -1.04 -18.10 2.21
C LEU A 8 -2.03 -19.08 1.57
N ALA A 9 -3.10 -19.46 2.28
CA ALA A 9 -4.14 -20.31 1.72
C ALA A 9 -4.81 -19.67 0.49
N ILE A 10 -5.12 -18.37 0.55
CA ILE A 10 -5.65 -17.61 -0.59
C ILE A 10 -4.63 -17.58 -1.73
N PHE A 11 -3.37 -17.29 -1.42
CA PHE A 11 -2.29 -17.26 -2.41
C PHE A 11 -2.16 -18.60 -3.15
N PHE A 12 -2.06 -19.72 -2.43
CA PHE A 12 -1.96 -21.04 -3.04
C PHE A 12 -3.21 -21.42 -3.84
N GLN A 13 -4.40 -21.07 -3.35
CA GLN A 13 -5.64 -21.31 -4.08
C GLN A 13 -5.68 -20.58 -5.42
N GLU A 14 -5.29 -19.31 -5.47
CA GLU A 14 -5.28 -18.55 -6.73
C GLU A 14 -4.12 -18.95 -7.63
N MET A 15 -2.97 -19.32 -7.06
CA MET A 15 -1.83 -19.86 -7.81
C MET A 15 -2.18 -21.17 -8.53
N GLN A 16 -2.93 -22.07 -7.90
CA GLN A 16 -3.41 -23.32 -8.52
C GLN A 16 -4.33 -23.08 -9.72
N LYS A 17 -5.04 -21.94 -9.77
CA LYS A 17 -5.87 -21.54 -10.92
C LYS A 17 -5.04 -20.95 -12.08
N GLY A 18 -3.72 -20.85 -11.92
CA GLY A 18 -2.81 -20.25 -12.90
C GLY A 18 -2.92 -18.73 -12.96
N GLU A 19 -2.18 -18.13 -13.90
CA GLU A 19 -2.12 -16.68 -14.08
C GLU A 19 -3.51 -16.07 -14.34
N SER A 20 -3.71 -14.86 -13.82
CA SER A 20 -4.96 -14.14 -13.91
C SER A 20 -5.13 -13.33 -15.20
N ASN A 21 -4.07 -13.21 -16.01
CA ASN A 21 -4.04 -12.38 -17.21
C ASN A 21 -4.54 -10.94 -16.93
N GLY A 22 -4.11 -10.37 -15.81
CA GLY A 22 -4.45 -9.02 -15.38
C GLY A 22 -5.82 -8.86 -14.69
N ARG A 23 -6.59 -9.94 -14.51
CA ARG A 23 -7.88 -9.88 -13.82
C ARG A 23 -7.69 -9.94 -12.30
N VAL A 24 -8.33 -9.02 -11.57
CA VAL A 24 -8.42 -9.14 -10.11
C VAL A 24 -9.40 -10.25 -9.75
N ARG A 25 -8.94 -11.23 -8.98
CA ARG A 25 -9.71 -12.38 -8.49
C ARG A 25 -9.96 -12.30 -6.99
N HIS A 26 -9.00 -11.76 -6.23
CA HIS A 26 -9.09 -11.63 -4.78
C HIS A 26 -8.53 -10.28 -4.32
N VAL A 27 -9.18 -9.68 -3.33
CA VAL A 27 -8.67 -8.48 -2.64
C VAL A 27 -8.47 -8.83 -1.18
N ILE A 28 -7.25 -8.69 -0.68
CA ILE A 28 -6.93 -8.86 0.73
C ILE A 28 -6.75 -7.45 1.32
N ALA A 29 -7.66 -7.07 2.20
CA ALA A 29 -7.59 -5.81 2.93
C ALA A 29 -7.08 -6.08 4.36
N LEU A 30 -5.98 -5.42 4.73
CA LEU A 30 -5.43 -5.48 6.08
C LEU A 30 -5.46 -4.09 6.70
N ASP A 31 -6.22 -3.97 7.77
CA ASP A 31 -6.16 -2.82 8.67
C ASP A 31 -5.05 -3.01 9.71
N GLU A 32 -4.47 -1.90 10.18
CA GLU A 32 -3.30 -1.90 11.07
C GLU A 32 -2.15 -2.78 10.55
N ALA A 33 -1.86 -2.69 9.25
CA ALA A 33 -0.89 -3.52 8.53
C ALA A 33 0.53 -3.49 9.13
N LYS A 34 0.88 -2.44 9.89
CA LYS A 34 2.15 -2.34 10.64
C LYS A 34 2.42 -3.53 11.55
N ARG A 35 1.37 -4.21 12.04
CA ARG A 35 1.52 -5.39 12.92
C ARG A 35 2.02 -6.62 12.18
N PHE A 36 1.97 -6.58 10.84
CA PHE A 36 2.23 -7.73 9.98
C PHE A 36 3.31 -7.46 8.94
N CYS A 37 3.62 -6.19 8.66
CA CYS A 37 4.75 -5.79 7.84
C CYS A 37 6.00 -5.66 8.72
N ASP A 38 6.87 -6.67 8.69
CA ASP A 38 8.24 -6.56 9.19
C ASP A 38 9.22 -6.58 8.00
N GLU A 39 10.49 -6.32 8.31
CA GLU A 39 11.57 -6.30 7.31
C GLU A 39 12.05 -7.70 6.92
N ASP A 40 11.48 -8.77 7.49
CA ASP A 40 11.87 -10.14 7.15
C ASP A 40 11.40 -10.47 5.71
N PRO A 41 12.31 -10.77 4.78
CA PRO A 41 11.94 -11.14 3.42
C PRO A 41 11.09 -12.41 3.35
N SER A 42 11.19 -13.29 4.37
CA SER A 42 10.39 -14.51 4.48
C SER A 42 8.96 -14.26 4.98
N ASN A 43 8.64 -13.01 5.37
CA ASN A 43 7.30 -12.64 5.78
C ASN A 43 6.31 -12.90 4.64
N PRO A 44 5.22 -13.66 4.90
CA PRO A 44 4.20 -13.96 3.89
C PRO A 44 3.64 -12.73 3.18
N ILE A 45 3.57 -11.56 3.83
CA ILE A 45 3.10 -10.33 3.19
C ILE A 45 4.05 -9.88 2.09
N ASN A 46 5.37 -9.93 2.32
CA ASN A 46 6.37 -9.52 1.34
C ASN A 46 6.35 -10.45 0.13
N ILE A 47 6.22 -11.76 0.35
CA ILE A 47 6.07 -12.77 -0.72
C ILE A 47 4.80 -12.48 -1.54
N ILE A 48 3.66 -12.30 -0.88
CA ILE A 48 2.37 -12.07 -1.56
C ILE A 48 2.39 -10.73 -2.31
N ALA A 49 2.97 -9.67 -1.74
CA ALA A 49 3.06 -8.37 -2.41
C ALA A 49 3.88 -8.43 -3.71
N ASN A 50 4.97 -9.20 -3.71
CA ASN A 50 5.85 -9.33 -4.87
C ASN A 50 5.29 -10.29 -5.93
N GLU A 51 4.69 -11.41 -5.51
CA GLU A 51 4.36 -12.50 -6.43
C GLU A 51 2.87 -12.61 -6.76
N ALA A 52 1.97 -12.26 -5.85
CA ALA A 52 0.56 -12.64 -5.96
C ALA A 52 -0.21 -11.84 -7.04
N ARG A 53 0.35 -10.72 -7.50
CA ARG A 53 -0.25 -9.89 -8.55
C ARG A 53 -0.47 -10.68 -9.85
N LYS A 54 0.44 -11.57 -10.24
CA LYS A 54 0.28 -12.40 -11.47
C LYS A 54 -0.92 -13.34 -11.37
N PHE A 55 -1.27 -13.76 -10.16
CA PHE A 55 -2.41 -14.63 -9.88
C PHE A 55 -3.72 -13.86 -9.59
N GLY A 56 -3.72 -12.54 -9.72
CA GLY A 56 -4.93 -11.72 -9.60
C GLY A 56 -5.27 -11.35 -8.15
N ILE A 57 -4.30 -11.38 -7.25
CA ILE A 57 -4.48 -10.94 -5.86
C ILE A 57 -4.04 -9.49 -5.75
N ALA A 58 -4.93 -8.64 -5.22
CA ALA A 58 -4.64 -7.27 -4.84
C ALA A 58 -4.53 -7.14 -3.32
N LEU A 59 -3.52 -6.41 -2.86
CA LEU A 59 -3.35 -6.06 -1.44
C LEU A 59 -3.79 -4.61 -1.20
N VAL A 60 -4.60 -4.41 -0.17
CA VAL A 60 -4.96 -3.09 0.36
C VAL A 60 -4.49 -3.03 1.79
N LEU A 61 -3.43 -2.25 2.05
CA LEU A 61 -2.84 -2.13 3.38
C LEU A 61 -3.14 -0.74 3.95
N ALA A 62 -3.74 -0.69 5.13
CA ALA A 62 -3.96 0.55 5.88
C ALA A 62 -3.05 0.59 7.11
N SER A 63 -2.45 1.76 7.35
CA SER A 63 -1.57 1.99 8.49
C SER A 63 -1.54 3.47 8.85
N GLN A 64 -1.17 3.77 10.10
CA GLN A 64 -1.20 5.12 10.66
C GLN A 64 -0.08 6.02 10.10
N SER A 65 1.05 5.44 9.70
CA SER A 65 2.21 6.17 9.20
C SER A 65 2.90 5.40 8.07
N PRO A 66 3.40 6.09 7.03
CA PRO A 66 4.20 5.46 5.98
C PRO A 66 5.53 4.90 6.50
N THR A 67 6.00 5.30 7.69
CA THR A 67 7.23 4.76 8.28
C THR A 67 7.14 3.27 8.59
N HIS A 68 5.92 2.74 8.76
CA HIS A 68 5.69 1.32 9.02
C HIS A 68 5.92 0.39 7.82
N PHE A 69 6.12 0.95 6.62
CA PHE A 69 6.41 0.16 5.42
C PHE A 69 7.86 0.34 5.00
N SER A 70 8.47 -0.70 4.43
CA SER A 70 9.79 -0.59 3.83
C SER A 70 9.76 0.36 2.62
N ALA A 71 10.91 0.93 2.26
CA ALA A 71 11.01 1.80 1.10
C ALA A 71 10.65 1.04 -0.20
N ASP A 72 11.08 -0.22 -0.31
CA ASP A 72 10.79 -1.08 -1.45
C ASP A 72 9.29 -1.34 -1.61
N PHE A 73 8.58 -1.55 -0.49
CA PHE A 73 7.13 -1.73 -0.52
C PHE A 73 6.40 -0.46 -0.99
N ILE A 74 6.82 0.71 -0.52
CA ILE A 74 6.25 2.00 -0.95
C ILE A 74 6.54 2.25 -2.45
N ASN A 75 7.72 1.86 -2.92
CA ASN A 75 8.13 2.07 -4.31
C ASN A 75 7.49 1.10 -5.30
N SER A 76 7.15 -0.11 -4.86
CA SER A 76 6.46 -1.13 -5.67
C SER A 76 4.94 -0.98 -5.65
N ALA A 77 4.39 -0.21 -4.70
CA ALA A 77 2.96 0.02 -4.56
C ALA A 77 2.39 0.75 -5.79
N GLY A 78 1.46 0.09 -6.49
CA GLY A 78 0.76 0.66 -7.64
C GLY A 78 -0.08 1.89 -7.30
N THR A 79 -0.50 2.04 -6.04
CA THR A 79 -1.29 3.17 -5.55
C THR A 79 -0.92 3.49 -4.11
N LEU A 80 -0.69 4.77 -3.81
CA LEU A 80 -0.56 5.27 -2.45
C LEU A 80 -1.66 6.32 -2.21
N LEU A 81 -2.42 6.16 -1.13
CA LEU A 81 -3.39 7.13 -0.67
C LEU A 81 -2.97 7.61 0.72
N ILE A 82 -2.60 8.88 0.85
CA ILE A 82 -2.12 9.48 2.09
C ILE A 82 -3.18 10.44 2.59
N GLN A 83 -3.69 10.18 3.79
CA GLN A 83 -4.62 11.06 4.48
C GLN A 83 -3.90 11.94 5.50
N ASN A 84 -4.65 12.83 6.15
CA ASN A 84 -4.10 13.63 7.23
C ASN A 84 -3.48 12.73 8.33
N MET A 85 -2.32 13.15 8.83
CA MET A 85 -1.56 12.49 9.89
C MET A 85 -1.10 13.52 10.93
N ALA A 86 -0.62 13.04 12.09
CA ALA A 86 -0.18 13.91 13.16
C ALA A 86 1.04 14.77 12.73
N PRO A 87 1.15 16.03 13.19
CA PRO A 87 2.25 16.93 12.82
C PRO A 87 3.66 16.39 13.08
N GLY A 88 3.81 15.54 14.11
CA GLY A 88 5.07 14.89 14.45
C GLY A 88 5.60 13.95 13.36
N ASP A 89 4.71 13.35 12.57
CA ASP A 89 5.07 12.36 11.55
C ASP A 89 5.43 13.01 10.19
N TRP A 90 5.06 14.27 9.98
CA TRP A 90 5.18 14.94 8.68
C TRP A 90 6.60 14.92 8.11
N THR A 91 7.61 15.14 8.94
CA THR A 91 9.01 15.20 8.45
C THR A 91 9.45 13.83 7.94
N HIS A 92 9.23 12.78 8.71
CA HIS A 92 9.61 11.42 8.30
C HIS A 92 8.78 10.93 7.11
N ALA A 93 7.47 11.21 7.10
CA ALA A 93 6.59 10.88 5.99
C ALA A 93 6.99 11.59 4.71
N ALA A 94 7.29 12.90 4.75
CA ALA A 94 7.72 13.68 3.58
C ALA A 94 9.01 13.12 2.97
N THR A 95 10.01 12.79 3.79
CA THR A 95 11.25 12.17 3.34
C THR A 95 11.00 10.80 2.71
N LYS A 96 10.24 9.92 3.39
CA LYS A 96 9.96 8.55 2.93
C LYS A 96 9.17 8.55 1.62
N LEU A 97 8.23 9.47 1.45
CA LEU A 97 7.38 9.61 0.27
C LEU A 97 8.00 10.46 -0.85
N GLN A 98 9.15 11.10 -0.57
CA GLN A 98 9.84 12.03 -1.47
C GLN A 98 8.93 13.16 -1.97
N ILE A 99 8.21 13.80 -1.04
CA ILE A 99 7.35 14.95 -1.32
C ILE A 99 7.66 16.13 -0.40
N GLU A 100 7.21 17.31 -0.81
CA GLU A 100 7.27 18.48 0.06
C GLU A 100 6.38 18.30 1.29
N LYS A 101 6.94 18.59 2.46
CA LYS A 101 6.23 18.56 3.75
C LYS A 101 4.95 19.39 3.74
N SER A 102 4.98 20.54 3.06
CA SER A 102 3.83 21.44 2.90
C SER A 102 2.57 20.70 2.41
N LYS A 103 2.72 19.74 1.49
CA LYS A 103 1.59 18.96 0.95
C LYS A 103 0.88 18.12 2.01
N LEU A 104 1.59 17.64 3.03
CA LEU A 104 1.01 16.91 4.15
C LEU A 104 0.27 17.83 5.13
N GLN A 105 0.75 19.07 5.30
CA GLN A 105 0.18 20.05 6.23
C GLN A 105 -1.21 20.55 5.81
N TYR A 106 -1.46 20.60 4.50
CA TYR A 106 -2.75 21.03 3.96
C TYR A 106 -3.82 19.94 3.98
N LEU A 107 -3.47 18.71 4.37
CA LEU A 107 -4.44 17.63 4.45
C LEU A 107 -5.39 17.83 5.63
N LYS A 108 -6.69 17.88 5.34
CA LYS A 108 -7.76 17.96 6.32
C LYS A 108 -8.33 16.56 6.59
N PRO A 109 -8.48 16.15 7.85
CA PRO A 109 -9.10 14.86 8.21
C PRO A 109 -10.44 14.67 7.52
N GLN A 110 -10.65 13.49 6.94
CA GLN A 110 -11.90 13.08 6.27
C GLN A 110 -12.35 13.97 5.10
N GLN A 111 -11.53 14.93 4.67
CA GLN A 111 -11.87 15.91 3.63
C GLN A 111 -10.92 15.81 2.46
N THR A 112 -9.63 15.60 2.69
CA THR A 112 -8.65 15.59 1.61
C THR A 112 -7.67 14.45 1.75
N ALA A 113 -7.11 14.01 0.62
CA ALA A 113 -6.00 13.07 0.58
C ALA A 113 -5.02 13.42 -0.54
N LEU A 114 -3.81 12.88 -0.46
CA LEU A 114 -2.88 12.80 -1.58
C LEU A 114 -2.96 11.40 -2.20
N LEU A 115 -3.00 11.34 -3.52
CA LEU A 115 -2.99 10.11 -4.30
C LEU A 115 -1.74 10.05 -5.18
N LYS A 116 -1.01 8.95 -5.13
CA LYS A 116 0.01 8.58 -6.11
C LYS A 116 -0.50 7.37 -6.87
N LEU A 117 -0.48 7.43 -8.20
CA LEU A 117 -0.74 6.28 -9.08
C LEU A 117 0.52 5.96 -9.87
N GLN A 118 0.95 4.71 -9.82
CA GLN A 118 2.03 4.22 -10.67
C GLN A 118 1.42 3.63 -11.94
N ARG A 119 1.79 4.20 -13.09
CA ARG A 119 1.34 3.77 -14.40
C ARG A 119 2.54 3.35 -15.24
N VAL A 120 2.37 2.31 -16.04
CA VAL A 120 3.44 1.82 -16.93
C VAL A 120 3.75 2.92 -17.95
N GLY A 121 5.02 3.32 -18.03
CA GLY A 121 5.49 4.32 -18.99
C GLY A 121 5.26 5.79 -18.61
N GLU A 122 4.70 6.08 -17.43
CA GLU A 122 4.49 7.45 -16.96
C GLU A 122 5.32 7.76 -15.70
N ASN A 123 5.85 8.98 -15.61
CA ASN A 123 6.43 9.47 -14.36
C ASN A 123 5.32 9.58 -13.32
N SER A 124 5.49 8.89 -12.19
CA SER A 124 4.53 8.91 -11.10
C SER A 124 4.37 10.32 -10.52
N ARG A 125 3.12 10.81 -10.45
CA ARG A 125 2.76 12.12 -9.93
C ARG A 125 1.84 12.00 -8.72
N TRP A 126 1.87 13.01 -7.86
CA TRP A 126 0.97 13.16 -6.72
C TRP A 126 -0.20 14.08 -7.08
N PHE A 127 -1.42 13.63 -6.80
CA PHE A 127 -2.67 14.36 -7.02
C PHE A 127 -3.31 14.67 -5.67
N SER A 128 -3.86 15.87 -5.52
CA SER A 128 -4.72 16.19 -4.37
C SER A 128 -6.14 15.74 -4.66
N LEU A 129 -6.74 15.03 -3.72
CA LEU A 129 -8.15 14.63 -3.73
C LEU A 129 -8.90 15.45 -2.69
N ASP A 130 -10.07 15.95 -3.07
CA ASP A 130 -11.06 16.51 -2.16
C ASP A 130 -12.29 15.60 -2.15
N PHE A 131 -12.65 15.12 -0.96
CA PHE A 131 -13.80 14.26 -0.71
C PHE A 131 -15.04 15.06 -0.33
N LYS A 132 -14.90 16.35 0.01
CA LYS A 132 -16.05 17.24 0.15
C LYS A 132 -16.54 17.59 -1.25
N ARG A 133 -17.57 16.87 -1.67
CA ARG A 133 -18.50 17.36 -2.70
C ARG A 133 -19.38 18.46 -2.14
#